data_AF-H1LZ95-F1
#
_entry.id   AF-H1LZ95-F1
#
_cell.length_a   1.000
_cell.length_b   1.000
_cell.length_c   1.000
_cell.angle_alpha   90.00
_cell.angle_beta   90.00
_cell.angle_gamma   90.00
#
_symmetry.space_group_name_H-M   'P 1'
#
loop_
_entity.id
_entity.type
_entity.pdbx_description
1 polymer ?
#
loop_
_entity_poly.entity_id
_entity_poly.type
_entity_poly.pdbx_seq_one_letter_code
_entity_poly.pdbx_strand_id
1 'polypeptide(L)'
;MVEKDYIQFEKNGNHISFKFDISGFTGSTTTLSIHTRIEEPGLKIRLEHNHIGRKAGMYRNINYPETQIIAAHHYIMGMREIIRMLNLPSYLANNNLGYMYILGFETNNEIHTDYPPHWHLIYRWETFVGSQAPHLYLGENGETLYNKCYIDGIEGVCRTFENGEWCKFVDYLGADVCALCVKDDGVFVTKPYGDVYHMSNFEENKVVIKKNDVKIGEIEVADDVKKGIYEIKWTKLSGIESPGSYVQKIIYDPLTGVFFESHVHNFG
;
A
#
# COMPACT_ATOMS: atom_id res chain seq x y z
N MET A 1 13.88 -5.85 -16.24
CA MET A 1 13.76 -7.10 -17.02
C MET A 1 15.09 -7.80 -16.97
N VAL A 2 15.16 -9.03 -16.46
CA VAL A 2 16.32 -9.89 -16.73
C VAL A 2 15.82 -10.95 -17.71
N GLU A 3 16.11 -10.70 -18.97
CA GLU A 3 15.98 -11.62 -20.07
C GLU A 3 17.00 -12.76 -19.92
N LYS A 4 16.55 -14.00 -20.16
CA LYS A 4 17.36 -15.19 -20.56
C LYS A 4 18.14 -15.93 -19.47
N ASP A 5 17.43 -16.70 -18.67
CA ASP A 5 17.91 -18.03 -18.28
C ASP A 5 17.13 -19.07 -19.09
N TYR A 6 17.80 -19.66 -20.08
CA TYR A 6 17.20 -20.73 -20.88
C TYR A 6 17.25 -22.04 -20.08
N ILE A 7 16.10 -22.49 -19.59
CA ILE A 7 15.97 -23.85 -19.05
C ILE A 7 16.22 -24.83 -20.19
N GLN A 8 17.28 -25.62 -20.08
CA GLN A 8 17.56 -26.70 -21.02
C GLN A 8 16.40 -27.70 -20.99
N PHE A 9 15.81 -27.95 -22.17
CA PHE A 9 14.72 -28.88 -22.34
C PHE A 9 15.00 -29.84 -23.49
N GLU A 10 14.47 -31.05 -23.37
CA GLU A 10 14.45 -32.07 -24.41
C GLU A 10 13.03 -32.20 -24.95
N LYS A 11 12.90 -32.24 -26.28
CA LYS A 11 11.63 -32.48 -26.95
C LYS A 11 11.67 -33.82 -27.68
N ASN A 12 10.79 -34.73 -27.29
CA ASN A 12 10.61 -36.04 -27.91
C ASN A 12 9.17 -36.15 -28.44
N GLY A 13 8.99 -35.93 -29.74
CA GLY A 13 7.68 -35.85 -30.38
C GLY A 13 6.83 -34.70 -29.81
N ASN A 14 5.68 -35.04 -29.23
CA ASN A 14 4.77 -34.08 -28.59
C ASN A 14 5.02 -33.88 -27.08
N HIS A 15 6.06 -34.52 -26.52
CA HIS A 15 6.43 -34.33 -25.12
C HIS A 15 7.66 -33.43 -24.99
N ILE A 16 7.58 -32.45 -24.09
CA ILE A 16 8.70 -31.58 -23.69
C ILE A 16 9.04 -31.92 -22.25
N SER A 17 10.33 -32.13 -21.99
CA SER A 17 10.87 -32.49 -20.67
C SER A 17 11.99 -31.52 -20.32
N PHE A 18 12.05 -31.05 -19.08
CA PHE A 18 13.17 -30.25 -18.59
C PHE A 18 13.51 -30.66 -17.16
N LYS A 19 14.76 -30.42 -16.75
CA LYS A 19 15.27 -30.74 -15.41
C LYS A 19 15.61 -29.45 -14.69
N PHE A 20 15.17 -29.36 -13.45
CA PHE A 20 15.53 -28.30 -12.51
C PHE A 20 16.05 -28.97 -11.24
N ASP A 21 17.13 -28.43 -10.69
CA ASP A 21 17.67 -28.89 -9.42
C ASP A 21 16.95 -28.18 -8.27
N ILE A 22 16.33 -28.97 -7.38
CA ILE A 22 15.66 -28.47 -6.16
C ILE A 22 16.39 -28.85 -4.88
N SER A 23 17.58 -29.45 -4.97
CA SER A 23 18.30 -30.00 -3.82
C SER A 23 18.72 -28.94 -2.79
N GLY A 24 18.74 -27.66 -3.16
CA GLY A 24 18.90 -26.53 -2.25
C GLY A 24 17.63 -26.11 -1.48
N PHE A 25 16.46 -26.62 -1.85
CA PHE A 25 15.17 -26.28 -1.26
C PHE A 25 14.76 -27.36 -0.25
N THR A 26 15.14 -27.17 1.02
CA THR A 26 14.89 -28.14 2.10
C THR A 26 13.61 -27.87 2.90
N GLY A 27 12.71 -27.04 2.39
CA GLY A 27 11.40 -26.73 2.97
C GLY A 27 10.37 -26.35 1.91
N SER A 28 9.12 -26.10 2.31
CA SER A 28 8.09 -25.56 1.42
C SER A 28 8.50 -24.17 0.92
N THR A 29 8.94 -24.07 -0.34
CA THR A 29 9.25 -22.79 -0.99
C THR A 29 7.97 -22.17 -1.54
N THR A 30 7.34 -21.32 -0.75
CA THR A 30 6.25 -20.45 -1.21
C THR A 30 6.50 -19.03 -0.75
N THR A 31 7.52 -18.38 -1.31
CA THR A 31 7.79 -16.96 -1.08
C THR A 31 7.78 -16.21 -2.41
N LEU A 32 6.69 -16.35 -3.18
CA LEU A 32 6.33 -15.30 -4.11
C LEU A 32 5.61 -14.27 -3.26
N SER A 33 6.21 -13.10 -3.04
CA SER A 33 5.43 -11.91 -2.64
C SER A 33 4.33 -11.73 -3.67
N ILE A 34 3.07 -11.71 -3.25
CA ILE A 34 1.92 -11.65 -4.16
C ILE A 34 1.37 -10.26 -4.00
N HIS A 35 1.56 -9.44 -5.03
CA HIS A 35 1.10 -8.07 -4.98
C HIS A 35 0.58 -7.58 -6.31
N THR A 36 -0.53 -6.87 -6.27
CA THR A 36 -1.03 -6.10 -7.40
C THR A 36 -0.39 -4.71 -7.38
N ARG A 37 -0.05 -4.17 -8.56
CA ARG A 37 0.38 -2.78 -8.71
C ARG A 37 -0.69 -1.97 -9.43
N ILE A 38 -0.99 -0.79 -8.90
CA ILE A 38 -1.80 0.23 -9.56
C ILE A 38 -0.88 1.44 -9.78
N GLU A 39 -0.79 1.91 -11.03
CA GLU A 39 0.07 3.03 -11.38
C GLU A 39 -0.72 4.12 -12.09
N GLU A 40 -0.56 5.35 -11.61
CA GLU A 40 -1.08 6.60 -12.16
C GLU A 40 0.07 7.62 -12.23
N PRO A 41 0.00 8.65 -13.10
CA PRO A 41 0.98 9.72 -13.07
C PRO A 41 1.11 10.32 -11.65
N GLY A 42 2.31 10.24 -11.07
CA GLY A 42 2.62 10.74 -9.73
C GLY A 42 2.09 9.91 -8.56
N LEU A 43 1.50 8.73 -8.81
CA LEU A 43 1.02 7.80 -7.78
C LEU A 43 1.28 6.35 -8.16
N LYS A 44 1.91 5.60 -7.25
CA LYS A 44 2.00 4.15 -7.32
C LYS A 44 1.37 3.54 -6.08
N ILE A 45 0.72 2.40 -6.25
CA ILE A 45 0.17 1.60 -5.16
C ILE A 45 0.61 0.17 -5.34
N ARG A 46 1.09 -0.45 -4.26
CA ARG A 46 1.31 -1.90 -4.18
C ARG A 46 0.31 -2.46 -3.17
N LEU A 47 -0.45 -3.47 -3.57
CA LEU A 47 -1.44 -4.15 -2.75
C LEU A 47 -0.90 -5.53 -2.39
N GLU A 48 -0.55 -5.77 -1.14
CA GLU A 48 -0.02 -7.03 -0.63
C GLU A 48 -1.16 -8.03 -0.35
N HIS A 49 -1.23 -9.09 -1.14
CA HIS A 49 -2.27 -10.12 -1.03
C HIS A 49 -1.86 -11.22 -0.05
N ASN A 50 -1.93 -10.89 1.23
CA ASN A 50 -1.56 -11.77 2.33
C ASN A 50 -2.50 -12.97 2.45
N HIS A 51 -1.95 -14.16 2.72
CA HIS A 51 -2.74 -15.37 2.93
C HIS A 51 -2.17 -16.22 4.08
N ILE A 52 -3.03 -16.70 4.97
CA ILE A 52 -2.65 -17.49 6.16
C ILE A 52 -1.80 -18.72 5.83
N GLY A 53 -2.03 -19.34 4.68
CA GLY A 53 -1.25 -20.51 4.20
C GLY A 53 0.11 -20.17 3.60
N ARG A 54 0.51 -18.89 3.53
CA ARG A 54 1.75 -18.43 2.90
C ARG A 54 2.67 -17.68 3.87
N LYS A 55 2.36 -17.67 5.17
CA LYS A 55 3.18 -16.98 6.17
C LYS A 55 4.64 -17.45 6.13
N ALA A 56 5.56 -16.50 6.18
CA ALA A 56 6.99 -16.74 6.17
C ALA A 56 7.73 -15.75 7.08
N GLY A 57 9.04 -15.91 7.21
CA GLY A 57 9.88 -15.04 8.04
C GLY A 57 9.36 -14.90 9.48
N MET A 58 9.33 -13.65 9.98
CA MET A 58 8.84 -13.32 11.33
C MET A 58 7.36 -13.68 11.56
N TYR A 59 6.56 -13.81 10.49
CA TYR A 59 5.14 -14.15 10.57
C TYR A 59 4.86 -15.65 10.66
N ARG A 60 5.88 -16.51 10.42
CA ARG A 60 5.70 -17.97 10.34
C ARG A 60 5.06 -18.56 11.59
N ASN A 61 5.56 -18.18 12.76
CA ASN A 61 5.21 -18.80 14.05
C ASN A 61 4.35 -17.92 14.96
N ILE A 62 3.79 -16.81 14.45
CA ILE A 62 2.89 -15.94 15.21
C ILE A 62 1.44 -16.07 14.72
N ASN A 63 0.50 -15.52 15.49
CA ASN A 63 -0.90 -15.41 15.07
C ASN A 63 -0.99 -14.60 13.77
N TYR A 64 -1.83 -15.06 12.84
CA TYR A 64 -2.01 -14.37 11.57
C TYR A 64 -2.64 -12.98 11.83
N PRO A 65 -2.03 -11.87 11.39
CA PRO A 65 -2.48 -10.51 11.73
C PRO A 65 -3.64 -10.09 10.82
N GLU A 66 -4.75 -10.85 10.85
CA GLU A 66 -5.89 -10.68 9.93
C GLU A 66 -6.49 -9.28 10.01
N THR A 67 -6.73 -8.77 11.22
CA THR A 67 -7.27 -7.42 11.43
C THR A 67 -6.37 -6.35 10.84
N GLN A 68 -5.05 -6.43 11.06
CA GLN A 68 -4.10 -5.45 10.52
C GLN A 68 -3.99 -5.52 8.99
N ILE A 69 -4.09 -6.71 8.40
CA ILE A 69 -4.12 -6.88 6.94
C ILE A 69 -5.34 -6.17 6.36
N ILE A 70 -6.53 -6.42 6.92
CA ILE A 70 -7.77 -5.78 6.48
C ILE A 70 -7.67 -4.26 6.66
N ALA A 71 -7.21 -3.79 7.82
CA ALA A 71 -7.04 -2.37 8.10
C ALA A 71 -6.07 -1.69 7.13
N ALA A 72 -4.91 -2.31 6.85
CA ALA A 72 -3.93 -1.79 5.89
C ALA A 72 -4.56 -1.56 4.50
N HIS A 73 -5.36 -2.51 4.00
CA HIS A 73 -6.07 -2.33 2.73
C HIS A 73 -7.03 -1.13 2.76
N HIS A 74 -7.77 -0.93 3.85
CA HIS A 74 -8.65 0.24 4.00
C HIS A 74 -7.86 1.54 4.01
N TYR A 75 -6.75 1.60 4.74
CA TYR A 75 -5.91 2.79 4.79
C TYR A 75 -5.24 3.10 3.46
N ILE A 76 -4.76 2.10 2.72
CA ILE A 76 -4.15 2.30 1.41
C ILE A 76 -5.14 2.95 0.45
N MET A 77 -6.38 2.47 0.42
CA MET A 77 -7.41 2.97 -0.49
C MET A 77 -8.02 4.29 -0.02
N GLY A 78 -8.18 4.49 1.30
CA GLY A 78 -8.56 5.79 1.86
C GLY A 78 -7.53 6.87 1.59
N MET A 79 -6.25 6.52 1.74
CA MET A 79 -5.15 7.42 1.44
C MET A 79 -5.07 7.76 -0.05
N ARG A 80 -5.30 6.78 -0.95
CA ARG A 80 -5.42 7.02 -2.40
C ARG A 80 -6.39 8.15 -2.70
N GLU A 81 -7.59 8.12 -2.11
CA GLU A 81 -8.59 9.17 -2.35
C GLU A 81 -8.16 10.51 -1.74
N ILE A 82 -7.59 10.51 -0.52
CA ILE A 82 -7.07 11.73 0.10
C ILE A 82 -6.01 12.41 -0.78
N ILE A 83 -4.99 11.68 -1.24
CA ILE A 83 -3.91 12.31 -2.02
C ILE A 83 -4.39 12.78 -3.39
N ARG A 84 -5.38 12.10 -3.99
CA ARG A 84 -6.03 12.56 -5.23
C ARG A 84 -6.80 13.85 -5.00
N MET A 85 -7.57 13.94 -3.92
CA MET A 85 -8.30 15.17 -3.56
C MET A 85 -7.34 16.32 -3.21
N LEU A 86 -6.18 16.04 -2.62
CA LEU A 86 -5.10 17.01 -2.42
C LEU A 86 -4.38 17.39 -3.73
N ASN A 87 -4.70 16.76 -4.85
CA ASN A 87 -4.06 16.95 -6.15
C ASN A 87 -2.54 16.70 -6.13
N LEU A 88 -2.06 15.86 -5.21
CA LEU A 88 -0.62 15.55 -5.07
C LEU A 88 -0.07 14.80 -6.27
N PRO A 89 -0.70 13.72 -6.80
CA PRO A 89 -0.18 12.98 -7.93
C PRO A 89 0.04 13.87 -9.16
N SER A 90 -0.96 14.69 -9.52
CA SER A 90 -0.83 15.62 -10.66
C SER A 90 0.22 16.70 -10.42
N TYR A 91 0.33 17.23 -9.19
CA TYR A 91 1.40 18.17 -8.85
C TYR A 91 2.79 17.55 -9.05
N LEU A 92 3.03 16.35 -8.51
CA LEU A 92 4.32 15.68 -8.63
C LEU A 92 4.66 15.33 -10.08
N ALA A 93 3.69 14.80 -10.82
CA ALA A 93 3.86 14.43 -12.22
C ALA A 93 4.17 15.65 -13.11
N ASN A 94 3.41 16.75 -12.95
CA ASN A 94 3.58 17.94 -13.78
C ASN A 94 4.90 18.69 -13.52
N ASN A 95 5.51 18.47 -12.36
CA ASN A 95 6.76 19.14 -11.95
C ASN A 95 7.97 18.18 -11.96
N ASN A 96 7.81 16.93 -12.39
CA ASN A 96 8.86 15.89 -12.37
C ASN A 96 9.54 15.76 -10.99
N LEU A 97 8.71 15.67 -9.95
CA LEU A 97 9.17 15.60 -8.55
C LEU A 97 9.10 14.16 -8.00
N GLY A 98 8.93 13.15 -8.85
CA GLY A 98 8.74 11.77 -8.44
C GLY A 98 7.26 11.42 -8.23
N TYR A 99 6.94 10.62 -7.20
CA TYR A 99 5.59 10.10 -6.98
C TYR A 99 5.30 9.76 -5.51
N MET A 100 4.01 9.76 -5.17
CA MET A 100 3.54 9.12 -3.95
C MET A 100 3.49 7.61 -4.14
N TYR A 101 3.97 6.85 -3.16
CA TYR A 101 3.94 5.40 -3.16
C TYR A 101 3.27 4.86 -1.91
N ILE A 102 2.13 4.20 -2.09
CA ILE A 102 1.32 3.65 -0.99
C ILE A 102 1.40 2.14 -1.05
N LEU A 103 1.68 1.50 0.09
CA LEU A 103 1.80 0.05 0.17
C LEU A 103 1.56 -0.43 1.60
N GLY A 104 1.12 -1.67 1.75
CA GLY A 104 0.98 -2.37 3.02
C GLY A 104 2.23 -3.16 3.37
N PHE A 105 2.06 -4.11 4.29
CA PHE A 105 3.09 -5.04 4.72
C PHE A 105 2.84 -6.44 4.15
N GLU A 106 3.91 -7.20 3.96
CA GLU A 106 3.83 -8.59 3.52
C GLU A 106 4.15 -9.59 4.64
N THR A 107 3.37 -10.66 4.70
CA THR A 107 3.51 -11.74 5.71
C THR A 107 4.26 -12.96 5.17
N ASN A 108 4.65 -12.95 3.90
CA ASN A 108 5.15 -14.11 3.16
C ASN A 108 6.59 -13.96 2.63
N ASN A 109 7.33 -12.96 3.09
CA ASN A 109 8.73 -12.75 2.72
C ASN A 109 9.69 -13.22 3.82
N GLU A 110 10.66 -14.07 3.46
CA GLU A 110 11.67 -14.60 4.39
C GLU A 110 12.90 -13.69 4.56
N ILE A 111 13.18 -12.85 3.56
CA ILE A 111 14.43 -12.08 3.47
C ILE A 111 14.19 -10.63 3.89
N HIS A 112 13.08 -10.03 3.45
CA HIS A 112 12.63 -8.71 3.86
C HIS A 112 11.49 -8.87 4.85
N THR A 113 11.65 -8.34 6.06
CA THR A 113 10.64 -8.50 7.11
C THR A 113 9.92 -7.19 7.34
N ASP A 114 8.77 -7.01 6.69
CA ASP A 114 7.83 -5.92 7.00
C ASP A 114 7.15 -6.21 8.34
N TYR A 115 7.93 -6.18 9.41
CA TYR A 115 7.54 -6.56 10.76
C TYR A 115 7.94 -5.48 11.78
N PRO A 116 7.11 -5.16 12.78
CA PRO A 116 5.71 -5.58 12.97
C PRO A 116 4.75 -5.00 11.91
N PRO A 117 3.45 -5.36 11.88
CA PRO A 117 2.49 -4.85 10.89
C PRO A 117 2.47 -3.32 10.77
N HIS A 118 2.54 -2.83 9.53
CA HIS A 118 2.48 -1.40 9.21
C HIS A 118 2.06 -1.17 7.77
N TRP A 119 1.74 0.07 7.42
CA TRP A 119 1.55 0.49 6.03
C TRP A 119 2.36 1.76 5.76
N HIS A 120 2.44 2.17 4.52
CA HIS A 120 3.31 3.26 4.10
C HIS A 120 2.58 4.30 3.26
N LEU A 121 2.98 5.55 3.46
CA LEU A 121 2.77 6.66 2.54
C LEU A 121 4.15 7.26 2.23
N ILE A 122 4.82 6.72 1.22
CA ILE A 122 6.18 7.13 0.85
C ILE A 122 6.10 8.26 -0.17
N TYR A 123 6.88 9.32 0.03
CA TYR A 123 7.21 10.22 -1.06
C TYR A 123 8.51 9.77 -1.72
N ARG A 124 8.38 9.18 -2.91
CA ARG A 124 9.49 8.60 -3.66
C ARG A 124 10.05 9.64 -4.63
N TRP A 125 11.28 10.07 -4.37
CA TRP A 125 12.04 10.87 -5.31
C TRP A 125 12.47 10.04 -6.52
N GLU A 126 12.68 10.68 -7.66
CA GLU A 126 13.16 10.00 -8.88
C GLU A 126 14.50 9.30 -8.68
N THR A 127 15.38 9.87 -7.85
CA THR A 127 16.71 9.34 -7.54
C THR A 127 16.71 8.25 -6.46
N PHE A 128 15.55 7.91 -5.88
CA PHE A 128 15.36 7.02 -4.74
C PHE A 128 16.00 7.52 -3.42
N VAL A 129 17.29 7.87 -3.43
CA VAL A 129 18.02 8.34 -2.25
C VAL A 129 17.46 9.66 -1.76
N GLY A 130 17.13 9.75 -0.47
CA GLY A 130 16.50 10.92 0.15
C GLY A 130 14.97 10.85 0.25
N SER A 131 14.35 9.83 -0.35
CA SER A 131 12.90 9.61 -0.26
C SER A 131 12.46 9.45 1.19
N GLN A 132 11.35 10.08 1.56
CA GLN A 132 10.78 9.95 2.90
C GLN A 132 9.81 8.78 2.93
N ALA A 133 10.14 7.77 3.75
CA ALA A 133 9.40 6.52 3.88
C ALA A 133 8.82 6.34 5.30
N PRO A 134 7.69 6.99 5.60
CA PRO A 134 6.86 6.68 6.76
C PRO A 134 6.48 5.21 6.84
N HIS A 135 6.60 4.68 8.05
CA HIS A 135 6.07 3.38 8.47
C HIS A 135 5.00 3.67 9.52
N LEU A 136 3.74 3.44 9.14
CA LEU A 136 2.55 3.70 9.95
C LEU A 136 2.16 2.40 10.65
N TYR A 137 2.63 2.24 11.89
CA TYR A 137 2.50 0.99 12.63
C TYR A 137 1.09 0.75 13.12
N LEU A 138 0.64 -0.50 13.00
CA LEU A 138 -0.71 -0.92 13.30
C LEU A 138 -0.81 -1.58 14.68
N GLY A 139 -1.85 -1.24 15.42
CA GLY A 139 -2.24 -1.91 16.65
C GLY A 139 -3.00 -3.22 16.40
N GLU A 140 -3.40 -3.89 17.47
CA GLU A 140 -4.12 -5.17 17.39
C GLU A 140 -5.53 -5.03 16.80
N ASN A 141 -6.17 -3.86 16.97
CA ASN A 141 -7.50 -3.58 16.42
C ASN A 141 -7.41 -2.97 15.01
N GLY A 142 -6.20 -2.83 14.45
CA GLY A 142 -5.97 -2.23 13.15
C GLY A 142 -5.91 -0.70 13.17
N GLU A 143 -5.91 -0.06 14.33
CA GLU A 143 -5.65 1.38 14.48
C GLU A 143 -4.22 1.74 14.07
N THR A 144 -3.99 2.96 13.56
CA THR A 144 -2.63 3.45 13.30
C THR A 144 -2.09 4.12 14.57
N LEU A 145 -1.02 3.54 15.15
CA LEU A 145 -0.51 3.96 16.46
C LEU A 145 0.48 5.12 16.38
N TYR A 146 1.47 5.02 15.50
CA TYR A 146 2.51 6.02 15.34
C TYR A 146 3.19 5.90 13.96
N ASN A 147 3.93 6.94 13.60
CA ASN A 147 4.77 6.97 12.41
C ASN A 147 6.25 6.90 12.79
N LYS A 148 6.99 6.01 12.14
CA LYS A 148 8.45 6.09 12.05
C LYS A 148 8.87 6.34 10.61
N CYS A 149 9.41 7.51 10.32
CA CYS A 149 9.87 7.84 8.98
C CYS A 149 11.34 7.50 8.81
N TYR A 150 11.65 6.74 7.77
CA TYR A 150 13.01 6.45 7.34
C TYR A 150 13.35 7.29 6.12
N ILE A 151 14.65 7.57 5.92
CA ILE A 151 15.15 8.21 4.70
C ILE A 151 15.82 7.15 3.84
N ASP A 152 15.23 6.86 2.69
CA ASP A 152 15.73 5.80 1.82
C ASP A 152 17.12 6.12 1.27
N GLY A 153 17.97 5.09 1.21
CA GLY A 153 19.35 5.21 0.76
C GLY A 153 20.30 5.85 1.78
N ILE A 154 19.84 6.16 3.00
CA ILE A 154 20.68 6.69 4.08
C ILE A 154 20.53 5.82 5.34
N GLU A 155 21.51 4.94 5.56
CA GLU A 155 21.47 3.97 6.65
C GLU A 155 21.34 4.64 8.02
N GLY A 156 20.47 4.07 8.88
CA GLY A 156 20.27 4.53 10.26
C GLY A 156 19.49 5.83 10.41
N VAL A 157 19.21 6.56 9.33
CA VAL A 157 18.47 7.83 9.40
C VAL A 157 16.98 7.55 9.44
N CYS A 158 16.42 7.67 10.64
CA CYS A 158 14.99 7.57 10.88
C CYS A 158 14.57 8.41 12.10
N ARG A 159 13.27 8.71 12.18
CA ARG A 159 12.66 9.40 13.31
C ARG A 159 11.27 8.85 13.59
N THR A 160 11.00 8.55 14.86
CA THR A 160 9.65 8.32 15.36
C THR A 160 9.01 9.67 15.68
N PHE A 161 7.78 9.87 15.22
CA PHE A 161 6.99 11.08 15.44
C PHE A 161 5.98 10.85 16.56
N GLU A 162 5.88 11.82 17.45
CA GLU A 162 4.92 11.78 18.57
C GLU A 162 3.48 11.96 18.07
N ASN A 163 2.50 11.59 18.90
CA ASN A 163 1.09 11.87 18.62
C ASN A 163 0.88 13.37 18.40
N GLY A 164 0.24 13.73 17.29
CA GLY A 164 -0.02 15.12 16.91
C GLY A 164 1.16 15.81 16.23
N GLU A 165 2.32 15.15 16.10
CA GLU A 165 3.47 15.72 15.41
C GLU A 165 3.36 15.51 13.88
N TRP A 166 3.68 16.56 13.12
CA TRP A 166 3.68 16.52 11.66
C TRP A 166 5.02 16.05 11.10
N CYS A 167 5.00 14.94 10.37
CA CYS A 167 6.09 14.50 9.51
C CYS A 167 5.94 15.15 8.13
N LYS A 168 6.84 16.09 7.83
CA LYS A 168 6.88 16.81 6.54
C LYS A 168 7.59 15.99 5.48
N PHE A 169 7.07 16.03 4.27
CA PHE A 169 7.73 15.57 3.06
C PHE A 169 8.25 16.77 2.29
N VAL A 170 9.50 16.67 1.86
CA VAL A 170 10.19 17.73 1.12
C VAL A 170 10.73 17.17 -0.18
N ASP A 171 10.70 17.98 -1.23
CA ASP A 171 11.34 17.64 -2.50
C ASP A 171 12.88 17.72 -2.39
N TYR A 172 13.57 17.35 -3.47
CA TYR A 172 15.02 17.36 -3.53
C TYR A 172 15.64 18.77 -3.46
N LEU A 173 14.82 19.83 -3.57
CA LEU A 173 15.22 21.23 -3.40
C LEU A 173 14.91 21.76 -1.99
N GLY A 174 14.28 20.94 -1.14
CA GLY A 174 13.90 21.28 0.23
C GLY A 174 12.56 22.02 0.34
N ALA A 175 11.75 22.08 -0.71
CA ALA A 175 10.42 22.67 -0.64
C ALA A 175 9.41 21.69 -0.02
N ASP A 176 8.53 22.19 0.85
CA ASP A 176 7.46 21.40 1.46
C ASP A 176 6.49 20.91 0.36
N VAL A 177 6.20 19.61 0.33
CA VAL A 177 5.27 18.97 -0.64
C VAL A 177 3.95 18.61 0.04
N CYS A 178 4.02 17.86 1.13
CA CYS A 178 2.89 17.51 1.99
C CYS A 178 3.37 17.16 3.38
N ALA A 179 2.45 16.89 4.30
CA ALA A 179 2.78 16.40 5.63
C ALA A 179 1.74 15.40 6.09
N LEU A 180 2.17 14.44 6.91
CA LEU A 180 1.31 13.49 7.59
C LEU A 180 1.44 13.64 9.11
N CYS A 181 0.37 13.35 9.84
CA CYS A 181 0.35 13.32 11.30
C CYS A 181 -0.50 12.15 11.77
N VAL A 182 -0.04 11.44 12.80
CA VAL A 182 -0.82 10.38 13.44
C VAL A 182 -1.36 10.92 14.77
N LYS A 183 -2.64 10.69 15.02
CA LYS A 183 -3.30 10.98 16.30
C LYS A 183 -4.13 9.78 16.73
N ASP A 184 -4.64 9.84 17.96
CA ASP A 184 -5.43 8.76 18.56
C ASP A 184 -6.67 8.38 17.72
N ASP A 185 -7.22 9.32 16.95
CA ASP A 185 -8.40 9.11 16.12
C ASP A 185 -8.10 8.86 14.63
N GLY A 186 -6.82 8.73 14.26
CA GLY A 186 -6.41 8.30 12.92
C GLY A 186 -5.28 9.13 12.30
N VAL A 187 -5.26 9.18 10.97
CA VAL A 187 -4.17 9.78 10.18
C VAL A 187 -4.64 11.04 9.49
N PHE A 188 -3.86 12.11 9.64
CA PHE A 188 -4.09 13.41 9.06
C PHE A 188 -3.08 13.67 7.96
N VAL A 189 -3.53 14.23 6.84
CA VAL A 189 -2.66 14.61 5.72
C VAL A 189 -3.06 15.97 5.20
N THR A 190 -2.05 16.77 4.87
CA THR A 190 -2.24 18.09 4.29
C THR A 190 -1.13 18.42 3.30
N LYS A 191 -1.30 19.50 2.54
CA LYS A 191 -0.27 20.11 1.71
C LYS A 191 -0.10 21.58 2.09
N PRO A 192 1.01 22.25 1.73
CA PRO A 192 1.19 23.66 2.02
C PRO A 192 -0.03 24.49 1.59
N TYR A 193 -0.56 25.27 2.53
CA TYR A 193 -1.73 26.13 2.36
C TYR A 193 -3.01 25.40 1.88
N GLY A 194 -3.08 24.08 2.05
CA GLY A 194 -4.22 23.25 1.68
C GLY A 194 -5.11 22.91 2.87
N ASP A 195 -6.20 22.22 2.55
CA ASP A 195 -7.09 21.64 3.55
C ASP A 195 -6.42 20.51 4.33
N VAL A 196 -6.96 20.21 5.51
CA VAL A 196 -6.53 19.06 6.31
C VAL A 196 -7.54 17.93 6.12
N TYR A 197 -7.05 16.80 5.62
CA TYR A 197 -7.82 15.57 5.53
C TYR A 197 -7.54 14.69 6.74
N HIS A 198 -8.59 14.08 7.26
CA HIS A 198 -8.55 13.12 8.37
C HIS A 198 -9.12 11.79 7.87
N MET A 199 -8.29 10.75 7.92
CA MET A 199 -8.73 9.36 7.78
C MET A 199 -8.86 8.77 9.18
N SER A 200 -10.06 8.34 9.55
CA SER A 200 -10.28 7.70 10.85
C SER A 200 -9.46 6.42 10.97
N ASN A 201 -9.29 5.94 12.21
CA ASN A 201 -8.92 4.54 12.42
C ASN A 201 -9.95 3.60 11.76
N PHE A 202 -9.47 2.39 11.44
CA PHE A 202 -10.27 1.28 10.97
C PHE A 202 -11.22 0.80 12.07
N GLU A 203 -12.51 0.80 11.77
CA GLU A 203 -13.57 0.37 12.68
C GLU A 203 -14.73 -0.16 11.84
N GLU A 204 -15.42 -1.22 12.29
CA GLU A 204 -16.60 -1.77 11.59
C GLU A 204 -16.40 -2.02 10.07
N ASN A 205 -15.23 -2.53 9.67
CA ASN A 205 -14.88 -2.78 8.28
C ASN A 205 -14.94 -1.53 7.37
N LYS A 206 -14.63 -0.35 7.91
CA LYS A 206 -14.56 0.89 7.14
C LYS A 206 -13.51 1.86 7.68
N VAL A 207 -13.16 2.85 6.87
CA VAL A 207 -12.51 4.09 7.31
C VAL A 207 -13.32 5.28 6.81
N VAL A 208 -13.45 6.30 7.66
CA VAL A 208 -14.19 7.53 7.36
C VAL A 208 -13.20 8.63 6.99
N ILE A 209 -13.46 9.31 5.89
CA ILE A 209 -12.65 10.45 5.44
C ILE A 209 -13.38 11.75 5.75
N LYS A 210 -12.69 12.65 6.43
CA LYS A 210 -13.14 14.02 6.68
C LYS A 210 -12.22 15.03 6.00
N LYS A 211 -12.78 16.17 5.61
CA LYS A 211 -12.08 17.36 5.17
C LYS A 211 -12.44 18.50 6.12
N ASN A 212 -11.47 19.04 6.85
CA ASN A 212 -11.69 20.07 7.87
C ASN A 212 -12.89 19.72 8.79
N ASP A 213 -12.85 18.52 9.38
CA ASP A 213 -13.87 17.94 10.26
C ASP A 213 -15.23 17.58 9.64
N VAL A 214 -15.45 17.89 8.36
CA VAL A 214 -16.67 17.48 7.64
C VAL A 214 -16.47 16.09 7.03
N LYS A 215 -17.33 15.13 7.37
CA LYS A 215 -17.34 13.79 6.73
C LYS A 215 -17.68 13.92 5.24
N ILE A 216 -16.76 13.49 4.37
CA ILE A 216 -16.91 13.58 2.91
C ILE A 216 -17.11 12.24 2.23
N GLY A 217 -16.64 11.14 2.84
CA GLY A 217 -16.87 9.81 2.32
C GLY A 217 -16.36 8.70 3.23
N GLU A 218 -16.65 7.47 2.85
CA GLU A 218 -16.28 6.25 3.55
C GLU A 218 -15.71 5.24 2.57
N ILE A 219 -14.72 4.48 3.02
CA ILE A 219 -14.08 3.39 2.26
C ILE A 219 -14.35 2.07 2.95
N GLU A 220 -14.80 1.08 2.18
CA GLU A 220 -14.85 -0.34 2.54
C GLU A 220 -14.00 -1.11 1.51
N VAL A 221 -13.24 -2.10 1.96
CA VAL A 221 -12.36 -2.90 1.10
C VAL A 221 -12.45 -4.38 1.45
N ALA A 222 -12.43 -5.23 0.43
CA ALA A 222 -12.37 -6.68 0.60
C ALA A 222 -11.35 -7.30 -0.38
N ASP A 223 -10.55 -8.24 0.10
CA ASP A 223 -9.61 -9.02 -0.73
C ASP A 223 -9.90 -10.52 -0.63
N ASP A 224 -10.47 -11.11 -1.68
CA ASP A 224 -10.60 -12.55 -1.83
C ASP A 224 -9.36 -13.12 -2.55
N VAL A 225 -8.32 -13.36 -1.75
CA VAL A 225 -7.02 -13.85 -2.25
C VAL A 225 -7.11 -15.20 -2.95
N LYS A 226 -8.10 -16.03 -2.63
CA LYS A 226 -8.28 -17.33 -3.28
C LYS A 226 -8.88 -17.18 -4.67
N LYS A 227 -9.76 -16.20 -4.86
CA LYS A 227 -10.38 -15.91 -6.16
C LYS A 227 -9.61 -14.90 -6.99
N GLY A 228 -8.65 -14.18 -6.41
CA GLY A 228 -7.93 -13.11 -7.09
C GLY A 228 -8.84 -11.90 -7.35
N ILE A 229 -9.65 -11.53 -6.36
CA ILE A 229 -10.63 -10.43 -6.47
C ILE A 229 -10.41 -9.44 -5.33
N TYR A 230 -10.13 -8.20 -5.68
CA TYR A 230 -10.02 -7.08 -4.74
C TYR A 230 -11.13 -6.07 -5.02
N GLU A 231 -11.97 -5.78 -4.04
CA GLU A 231 -13.11 -4.88 -4.17
C GLU A 231 -12.94 -3.66 -3.27
N ILE A 232 -13.17 -2.48 -3.84
CA ILE A 232 -13.09 -1.19 -3.17
C ILE A 232 -14.45 -0.53 -3.33
N LYS A 233 -15.04 -0.09 -2.24
CA LYS A 233 -16.27 0.69 -2.26
C LYS A 233 -16.01 2.04 -1.61
N TRP A 234 -16.21 3.08 -2.41
CA TRP A 234 -16.26 4.46 -1.94
C TRP A 234 -17.72 4.92 -1.87
N THR A 235 -18.13 5.41 -0.71
CA THR A 235 -19.44 6.02 -0.53
C THR A 235 -19.26 7.52 -0.31
N LYS A 236 -19.74 8.33 -1.25
CA LYS A 236 -19.75 9.79 -1.10
C LYS A 236 -20.79 10.20 -0.06
N LEU A 237 -20.39 11.01 0.91
CA LEU A 237 -21.28 11.59 1.90
C LEU A 237 -21.50 13.09 1.67
N SER A 238 -20.45 13.81 1.28
CA SER A 238 -20.53 15.26 1.00
C SER A 238 -19.31 15.75 0.20
N GLY A 239 -19.26 17.05 -0.10
CA GLY A 239 -18.11 17.71 -0.74
C GLY A 239 -18.15 17.66 -2.27
N ILE A 240 -17.95 18.80 -2.92
CA ILE A 240 -17.96 18.87 -4.40
C ILE A 240 -16.75 18.16 -4.99
N GLU A 241 -15.59 18.28 -4.34
CA GLU A 241 -14.31 17.70 -4.79
C GLU A 241 -14.21 16.19 -4.57
N SER A 242 -15.12 15.60 -3.78
CA SER A 242 -15.09 14.16 -3.53
C SER A 242 -15.68 13.39 -4.72
N PRO A 243 -15.10 12.25 -5.13
CA PRO A 243 -15.62 11.46 -6.24
C PRO A 243 -17.05 10.98 -5.93
N GLY A 244 -17.88 10.80 -6.96
CA GLY A 244 -19.18 10.13 -6.80
C GLY A 244 -19.00 8.72 -6.23
N SER A 245 -20.04 8.15 -5.61
CA SER A 245 -19.92 6.81 -5.02
C SER A 245 -19.65 5.77 -6.10
N TYR A 246 -18.75 4.83 -5.81
CA TYR A 246 -18.36 3.80 -6.76
C TYR A 246 -17.96 2.49 -6.08
N VAL A 247 -18.12 1.39 -6.80
CA VAL A 247 -17.47 0.12 -6.52
C VAL A 247 -16.43 -0.12 -7.61
N GLN A 248 -15.19 -0.34 -7.22
CA GLN A 248 -14.10 -0.76 -8.10
C GLN A 248 -13.75 -2.21 -7.77
N LYS A 249 -13.83 -3.08 -8.77
CA LYS A 249 -13.43 -4.49 -8.68
C LYS A 249 -12.18 -4.71 -9.52
N ILE A 250 -11.10 -5.14 -8.88
CA ILE A 250 -9.83 -5.52 -9.51
C ILE A 250 -9.76 -7.04 -9.53
N ILE A 251 -9.43 -7.59 -10.70
CA ILE A 251 -9.18 -9.02 -10.90
C ILE A 251 -7.69 -9.21 -11.12
N TYR A 252 -7.10 -10.16 -10.39
CA TYR A 252 -5.67 -10.45 -10.44
C TYR A 252 -5.41 -11.96 -10.36
N ASP A 253 -4.20 -12.38 -10.70
CA ASP A 253 -3.75 -13.76 -10.54
C ASP A 253 -3.54 -14.09 -9.05
N PRO A 254 -4.30 -15.01 -8.44
CA PRO A 254 -4.19 -15.33 -7.01
C PRO A 254 -2.85 -15.98 -6.60
N LEU A 255 -2.04 -16.42 -7.57
CA LEU A 255 -0.72 -17.01 -7.34
C LEU A 255 0.43 -16.01 -7.50
N THR A 256 0.28 -15.03 -8.39
CA THR A 256 1.37 -14.12 -8.76
C THR A 256 1.09 -12.65 -8.41
N GLY A 257 -0.17 -12.27 -8.19
CA GLY A 257 -0.59 -10.89 -7.97
C GLY A 257 -0.68 -10.08 -9.27
N VAL A 258 -0.47 -10.71 -10.43
CA VAL A 258 -0.53 -10.03 -11.72
C VAL A 258 -1.93 -9.48 -11.95
N PHE A 259 -2.01 -8.17 -12.12
CA PHE A 259 -3.23 -7.47 -12.48
C PHE A 259 -3.74 -7.95 -13.84
N PHE A 260 -5.03 -8.29 -13.92
CA PHE A 260 -5.70 -8.63 -15.18
C PHE A 260 -6.59 -7.50 -15.66
N GLU A 261 -7.54 -7.07 -14.83
CA GLU A 261 -8.51 -6.05 -15.22
C GLU A 261 -9.11 -5.33 -14.01
N SER A 262 -9.71 -4.17 -14.26
CA SER A 262 -10.42 -3.37 -13.26
C SER A 262 -11.73 -2.85 -13.84
N HIS A 263 -12.81 -3.05 -13.10
CA HIS A 263 -14.16 -2.57 -13.44
C HIS A 263 -14.61 -1.55 -12.41
N VAL A 264 -15.13 -0.41 -12.86
CA VAL A 264 -15.68 0.63 -11.98
C VAL A 264 -17.16 0.79 -12.27
N HIS A 265 -17.98 0.69 -11.23
CA HIS A 265 -19.40 0.92 -11.28
C HIS A 265 -19.78 2.07 -10.36
N ASN A 266 -20.28 3.17 -10.93
CA ASN A 266 -20.76 4.30 -10.15
C ASN A 266 -22.19 4.02 -9.66
N PHE A 267 -22.50 4.49 -8.46
CA PHE A 267 -23.82 4.42 -7.86
C PHE A 267 -24.11 5.69 -7.04
N GLY A 268 -25.36 5.86 -6.62
CA GLY A 268 -25.79 7.02 -5.83
C GLY A 268 -26.42 8.10 -6.68
#